data_AF-C7YXA7-F1
#
_entry.id   AF-C7YXA7-F1
#
_cell.length_a   1.000
_cell.length_b   1.000
_cell.length_c   1.000
_cell.angle_alpha   90.00
_cell.angle_beta   90.00
_cell.angle_gamma   90.00
#
_symmetry.space_group_name_H-M   'P 1'
#
loop_
_entity.id
_entity.type
_entity.pdbx_description
1 polymer ?
#
loop_
_entity_poly.entity_id
_entity_poly.type
_entity_poly.pdbx_seq_one_letter_code
_entity_poly.pdbx_strand_id
1 'polypeptide(L)'
;MPKNRPSKAKRDAKKYGNRHKEREKREHEAAKQVVDDESLDFPAKIDHLAEARRWFTADTTIIDKYMSNELSTAETVEILAKPVDEAYSSADFGRQWHRQEMVARGQRKYHGPEKALEMWGPEEDWPEPETKFDASESTEMLLWDLWYSILHAAKRIPYTNDSRHEKLVELVRAFKARPNPPPPVPMTIPLKREWIWESGKLWTDLTVLGISVAEVSNDSPGCGAGWLWPELRAWENVNAFLARLTASHLMTFQSLGLWALKDATERSPSARYRRTCPPSDNEILSHRVILASLWVTIAGEQVFAEYPKIRDQRDIEVVDRILDLRDDKLPWTRSRKKHKGRARWETARREFVRRRLEVESHNEGLPLEAREMASKATKAMIPFVQFGED
;
A
#
# COMPACT_ATOMS: atom_id res chain seq x y z
N MET A 1 -2.97 -55.10 -7.35
CA MET A 1 -3.10 -53.65 -7.64
C MET A 1 -1.74 -52.97 -7.44
N PRO A 2 -1.24 -52.13 -8.37
CA PRO A 2 0.12 -51.60 -8.26
C PRO A 2 0.19 -50.57 -7.11
N LYS A 3 1.04 -50.83 -6.12
CA LYS A 3 1.20 -50.06 -4.87
C LYS A 3 1.90 -48.68 -5.02
N ASN A 4 2.08 -48.16 -6.24
CA ASN A 4 2.91 -46.97 -6.50
C ASN A 4 2.21 -45.78 -7.17
N ARG A 5 0.87 -45.71 -7.18
CA ARG A 5 0.18 -44.54 -7.78
C ARG A 5 0.17 -43.38 -6.77
N PRO A 6 0.77 -42.20 -7.07
CA PRO A 6 0.73 -41.07 -6.15
C PRO A 6 -0.72 -40.64 -5.91
N SER A 7 -1.02 -40.21 -4.68
CA SER A 7 -2.36 -39.73 -4.34
C SER A 7 -2.81 -38.62 -5.30
N LYS A 8 -4.12 -38.50 -5.54
CA LYS A 8 -4.69 -37.46 -6.41
C LYS A 8 -4.18 -36.07 -6.00
N ALA A 9 -4.14 -35.78 -4.70
CA ALA A 9 -3.56 -34.56 -4.14
C ALA A 9 -2.09 -34.32 -4.53
N LYS A 10 -1.22 -35.34 -4.49
CA LYS A 10 0.18 -35.20 -4.92
C LYS A 10 0.31 -34.97 -6.43
N ARG A 11 -0.56 -35.59 -7.24
CA ARG A 11 -0.59 -35.39 -8.71
C ARG A 11 -1.10 -33.99 -9.06
N ASP A 12 -2.15 -33.55 -8.39
CA ASP A 12 -2.72 -32.22 -8.57
C ASP A 12 -1.71 -31.15 -8.11
N ALA A 13 -1.09 -31.30 -6.93
CA ALA A 13 -0.03 -30.39 -6.46
C ALA A 13 1.15 -30.31 -7.44
N LYS A 14 1.58 -31.44 -8.02
CA LYS A 14 2.64 -31.46 -9.04
C LYS A 14 2.21 -30.77 -10.33
N LYS A 15 0.99 -31.04 -10.81
CA LYS A 15 0.44 -30.46 -12.05
C LYS A 15 0.23 -28.95 -11.92
N TYR A 16 -0.44 -28.51 -10.86
CA TYR A 16 -0.68 -27.09 -10.60
C TYR A 16 0.62 -26.35 -10.26
N GLY A 17 1.54 -26.98 -9.51
CA GLY A 17 2.86 -26.41 -9.24
C GLY A 17 3.70 -26.18 -10.49
N ASN A 18 3.68 -27.11 -11.46
CA ASN A 18 4.37 -26.93 -12.73
C ASN A 18 3.73 -25.82 -13.57
N ARG A 19 2.40 -25.78 -13.69
CA ARG A 19 1.69 -24.70 -14.39
C ARG A 19 1.97 -23.32 -13.78
N HIS A 20 2.01 -23.23 -12.46
CA HIS A 20 2.35 -21.98 -11.77
C HIS A 20 3.76 -21.52 -12.12
N LYS A 21 4.75 -22.42 -12.05
CA LYS A 21 6.14 -22.11 -12.40
C LYS A 21 6.30 -21.70 -13.86
N GLU A 22 5.61 -22.37 -14.78
CA GLU A 22 5.62 -22.00 -16.20
C GLU A 22 5.02 -20.61 -16.43
N ARG A 23 3.90 -20.30 -15.76
CA ARG A 23 3.30 -18.96 -15.82
C ARG A 23 4.25 -17.91 -15.24
N GLU A 24 4.81 -18.16 -14.07
CA GLU A 24 5.76 -17.26 -13.40
C GLU A 24 6.99 -16.98 -14.28
N LYS A 25 7.50 -18.02 -14.97
CA LYS A 25 8.61 -17.90 -15.92
C LYS A 25 8.24 -17.06 -17.14
N ARG A 26 7.07 -17.30 -17.75
CA ARG A 26 6.59 -16.49 -18.89
C ARG A 26 6.39 -15.03 -18.52
N GLU A 27 5.77 -14.76 -17.37
CA GLU A 27 5.61 -13.39 -16.85
C GLU A 27 6.97 -12.73 -16.60
N HIS A 28 7.95 -13.48 -16.08
CA HIS A 28 9.31 -12.96 -15.89
C HIS A 28 10.03 -12.68 -17.21
N GLU A 29 9.91 -13.56 -18.20
CA GLU A 29 10.50 -13.37 -19.54
C GLU A 29 9.88 -12.16 -20.25
N ALA A 30 8.56 -11.99 -20.19
CA ALA A 30 7.88 -10.82 -20.74
C ALA A 30 8.32 -9.52 -20.03
N ALA A 31 8.37 -9.52 -18.70
CA ALA A 31 8.87 -8.38 -17.94
C ALA A 31 10.34 -8.07 -18.28
N LYS A 32 11.17 -9.10 -18.47
CA LYS A 32 12.57 -8.93 -18.87
C LYS A 32 12.70 -8.29 -20.24
N GLN A 33 11.87 -8.66 -21.22
CA GLN A 33 11.86 -8.02 -22.54
C GLN A 33 11.58 -6.51 -22.43
N VAL A 34 10.64 -6.10 -21.58
CA VAL A 34 10.37 -4.67 -21.31
C VAL A 34 11.58 -3.98 -20.69
N VAL A 35 12.25 -4.65 -19.74
CA VAL A 35 13.42 -4.09 -19.07
C VAL A 35 14.62 -3.97 -20.00
N ASP A 36 14.81 -4.93 -20.91
CA ASP A 36 15.91 -4.95 -21.87
C ASP A 36 15.66 -4.05 -23.10
N ASP A 37 14.43 -3.54 -23.30
CA ASP A 37 14.10 -2.64 -24.41
C ASP A 37 14.64 -1.21 -24.17
N GLU A 38 15.76 -0.88 -24.81
CA GLU A 38 16.43 0.43 -24.69
C GLU A 38 15.64 1.58 -25.33
N SER A 39 14.61 1.31 -26.14
CA SER A 39 13.77 2.36 -26.73
C SER A 39 12.76 2.96 -25.75
N LEU A 40 12.47 2.24 -24.66
CA LEU A 40 11.55 2.68 -23.62
C LEU A 40 12.29 3.47 -22.54
N ASP A 41 11.76 4.65 -22.21
CA ASP A 41 12.20 5.38 -21.02
C ASP A 41 11.65 4.72 -19.74
N PHE A 42 12.06 5.24 -18.58
CA PHE A 42 11.67 4.63 -17.30
C PHE A 42 10.14 4.64 -17.08
N PRO A 43 9.40 5.75 -17.25
CA PRO A 43 7.95 5.74 -17.19
C PRO A 43 7.29 4.72 -18.12
N ALA A 44 7.70 4.64 -19.39
CA ALA A 44 7.14 3.69 -20.34
C ALA A 44 7.44 2.23 -19.93
N LYS A 45 8.63 1.94 -19.38
CA LYS A 45 8.92 0.62 -18.79
C LYS A 45 7.95 0.27 -17.67
N ILE A 46 7.58 1.23 -16.82
CA ILE A 46 6.62 0.99 -15.72
C ILE A 46 5.22 0.69 -16.27
N ASP A 47 4.78 1.38 -17.32
CA ASP A 47 3.49 1.12 -17.98
C ASP A 47 3.44 -0.28 -18.59
N HIS A 48 4.47 -0.66 -19.37
CA HIS A 48 4.55 -2.00 -19.95
C HIS A 48 4.74 -3.11 -18.89
N LEU A 49 5.45 -2.83 -17.79
CA LEU A 49 5.56 -3.77 -16.67
C LEU A 49 4.21 -3.96 -15.97
N ALA A 50 3.41 -2.91 -15.83
CA ALA A 50 2.08 -3.02 -15.26
C ALA A 50 1.20 -3.97 -16.07
N GLU A 51 1.25 -3.91 -17.40
CA GLU A 51 0.55 -4.86 -18.27
C GLU A 51 1.09 -6.28 -18.13
N ALA A 52 2.42 -6.46 -18.19
CA ALA A 52 3.07 -7.76 -18.11
C ALA A 52 2.83 -8.46 -16.76
N ARG A 53 2.76 -7.70 -15.67
CA ARG A 53 2.55 -8.19 -14.30
C ARG A 53 1.10 -8.14 -13.84
N ARG A 54 0.22 -7.47 -14.59
CA ARG A 54 -1.16 -7.16 -14.21
C ARG A 54 -1.21 -6.38 -12.89
N TRP A 55 -0.40 -5.33 -12.81
CA TRP A 55 -0.43 -4.43 -11.68
C TRP A 55 -1.74 -3.66 -11.60
N PHE A 56 -2.08 -3.23 -10.39
CA PHE A 56 -3.22 -2.35 -10.18
C PHE A 56 -2.91 -0.98 -10.76
N THR A 57 -3.62 -0.62 -11.83
CA THR A 57 -3.46 0.62 -12.60
C THR A 57 -4.81 1.05 -13.17
N ALA A 58 -4.91 2.32 -13.52
CA ALA A 58 -6.03 2.91 -14.22
C ALA A 58 -5.51 3.98 -15.20
N ASP A 59 -6.40 4.59 -15.98
CA ASP A 59 -6.03 5.64 -16.93
C ASP A 59 -5.35 6.82 -16.20
N THR A 60 -4.14 7.17 -16.65
CA THR A 60 -3.34 8.26 -16.07
C THR A 60 -3.37 9.53 -16.91
N THR A 61 -4.12 9.59 -18.01
CA THR A 61 -4.11 10.70 -18.97
C THR A 61 -4.30 12.07 -18.32
N ILE A 62 -5.26 12.20 -17.40
CA ILE A 62 -5.53 13.47 -16.71
C ILE A 62 -4.42 13.80 -15.69
N ILE A 63 -3.89 12.78 -15.01
CA ILE A 63 -2.76 12.94 -14.09
C ILE A 63 -1.50 13.35 -14.86
N ASP A 64 -1.27 12.83 -16.07
CA ASP A 64 -0.10 13.15 -16.88
C ASP A 64 -0.13 14.60 -17.37
N LYS A 65 -1.29 15.08 -17.82
CA LYS A 65 -1.52 16.49 -18.14
C LYS A 65 -1.31 17.40 -16.93
N TYR A 66 -1.77 16.97 -15.75
CA TYR A 66 -1.47 17.67 -14.51
C TYR A 66 0.04 17.71 -14.26
N MET A 67 0.73 16.58 -14.34
CA MET A 67 2.16 16.46 -14.07
C MET A 67 3.01 17.28 -15.07
N SER A 68 2.58 17.42 -16.32
CA SER A 68 3.22 18.28 -17.33
C SER A 68 2.91 19.78 -17.21
N ASN A 69 2.04 20.18 -16.26
CA ASN A 69 1.51 21.54 -16.08
C ASN A 69 0.56 22.01 -17.20
N GLU A 70 -0.01 21.09 -17.98
CA GLU A 70 -1.09 21.41 -18.94
C GLU A 70 -2.42 21.68 -18.25
N LEU A 71 -2.62 21.11 -17.05
CA LEU A 71 -3.78 21.36 -16.19
C LEU A 71 -3.32 21.92 -14.84
N SER A 72 -4.05 22.90 -14.32
CA SER A 72 -3.91 23.35 -12.93
C SER A 72 -4.49 22.33 -11.95
N THR A 73 -4.07 22.40 -10.69
CA THR A 73 -4.61 21.53 -9.63
C THR A 73 -6.13 21.61 -9.53
N ALA A 74 -6.71 22.82 -9.66
CA ALA A 74 -8.16 23.01 -9.58
C ALA A 74 -8.89 22.34 -10.76
N GLU A 75 -8.38 22.49 -11.99
CA GLU A 75 -8.97 21.85 -13.18
C GLU A 75 -8.86 20.33 -13.11
N THR A 76 -7.70 19.80 -12.73
CA THR A 76 -7.48 18.35 -12.58
C THR A 76 -8.44 17.75 -11.55
N VAL A 77 -8.56 18.39 -10.39
CA VAL A 77 -9.45 17.95 -9.33
C VAL A 77 -10.91 18.01 -9.80
N GLU A 78 -11.32 19.06 -10.50
CA GLU A 78 -12.68 19.19 -10.99
C GLU A 78 -13.03 18.12 -12.04
N ILE A 79 -12.14 17.86 -13.00
CA ILE A 79 -12.34 16.84 -14.03
C ILE A 79 -12.53 15.45 -13.41
N LEU A 80 -11.71 15.11 -12.41
CA LEU A 80 -11.70 13.79 -11.80
C LEU A 80 -12.77 13.61 -10.70
N ALA A 81 -13.05 14.65 -9.92
CA ALA A 81 -14.01 14.56 -8.80
C ALA A 81 -15.46 14.67 -9.26
N LYS A 82 -15.76 15.45 -10.31
CA LYS A 82 -17.12 15.68 -10.78
C LYS A 82 -17.91 14.37 -11.05
N PRO A 83 -17.42 13.40 -11.83
CA PRO A 83 -18.18 12.16 -12.05
C PRO A 83 -18.39 11.36 -10.76
N VAL A 84 -17.42 11.41 -9.84
CA VAL A 84 -17.53 10.78 -8.51
C VAL A 84 -18.62 11.47 -7.67
N ASP A 85 -18.65 12.81 -7.66
CA ASP A 85 -19.64 13.60 -6.92
C ASP A 85 -21.06 13.35 -7.44
N GLU A 86 -21.23 13.25 -8.76
CA GLU A 86 -22.50 12.95 -9.42
C GLU A 86 -22.99 11.53 -9.11
N ALA A 87 -22.12 10.53 -9.23
CA ALA A 87 -22.45 9.14 -8.89
C ALA A 87 -22.77 9.00 -7.39
N TYR A 88 -21.98 9.63 -6.51
CA TYR A 88 -22.18 9.55 -5.06
C TYR A 88 -23.51 10.17 -4.65
N SER A 89 -23.81 11.38 -5.14
CA SER A 89 -25.02 12.13 -4.76
C SER A 89 -26.30 11.49 -5.31
N SER A 90 -26.18 10.68 -6.37
CA SER A 90 -27.31 10.01 -7.01
C SER A 90 -27.48 8.55 -6.56
N ALA A 91 -26.69 8.08 -5.59
CA ALA A 91 -26.68 6.66 -5.17
C ALA A 91 -26.39 5.72 -6.37
N ASP A 92 -25.36 6.05 -7.16
CA ASP A 92 -25.05 5.44 -8.45
C ASP A 92 -26.25 5.46 -9.40
N PHE A 93 -26.80 6.65 -9.63
CA PHE A 93 -27.97 6.88 -10.49
C PHE A 93 -29.18 6.02 -10.09
N GLY A 94 -29.40 5.92 -8.77
CA GLY A 94 -30.47 5.21 -8.10
C GLY A 94 -30.27 3.71 -7.92
N ARG A 95 -29.16 3.16 -8.42
CA ARG A 95 -28.90 1.72 -8.36
C ARG A 95 -28.63 1.21 -6.95
N GLN A 96 -27.96 2.00 -6.12
CA GLN A 96 -27.68 1.60 -4.75
C GLN A 96 -28.94 1.59 -3.89
N TRP A 97 -29.93 2.45 -4.14
CA TRP A 97 -31.23 2.32 -3.47
C TRP A 97 -31.84 0.94 -3.72
N HIS A 98 -31.92 0.52 -4.98
CA HIS A 98 -32.43 -0.80 -5.34
C HIS A 98 -31.60 -1.94 -4.71
N ARG A 99 -30.27 -1.92 -4.89
CA ARG A 99 -29.39 -3.00 -4.39
C ARG A 99 -29.44 -3.14 -2.88
N GLN A 100 -29.31 -2.03 -2.16
CA GLN A 100 -29.28 -2.06 -0.69
C GLN A 100 -30.66 -2.42 -0.13
N GLU A 101 -31.75 -2.04 -0.79
CA GLU A 101 -33.09 -2.48 -0.42
C GLU A 101 -33.29 -3.99 -0.64
N MET A 102 -32.78 -4.57 -1.74
CA MET A 102 -32.83 -6.02 -1.95
C MET A 102 -32.04 -6.79 -0.87
N VAL A 103 -30.89 -6.25 -0.45
CA VAL A 103 -30.15 -6.78 0.70
C VAL A 103 -30.99 -6.67 1.98
N ALA A 104 -31.58 -5.50 2.25
CA ALA A 104 -32.39 -5.23 3.43
C ALA A 104 -33.60 -6.17 3.52
N ARG A 105 -34.37 -6.36 2.44
CA ARG A 105 -35.48 -7.34 2.38
C ARG A 105 -35.02 -8.74 2.73
N GLY A 106 -33.87 -9.14 2.19
CA GLY A 106 -33.23 -10.41 2.52
C GLY A 106 -32.89 -10.55 4.01
N GLN A 107 -32.55 -9.44 4.68
CA GLN A 107 -32.16 -9.42 6.10
C GLN A 107 -33.33 -9.25 7.07
N ARG A 108 -34.39 -8.49 6.72
CA ARG A 108 -35.55 -8.24 7.58
C ARG A 108 -36.22 -9.54 8.05
N LYS A 109 -36.23 -10.58 7.21
CA LYS A 109 -36.80 -11.91 7.55
C LYS A 109 -36.12 -12.64 8.71
N TYR A 110 -34.90 -12.24 9.11
CA TYR A 110 -34.15 -12.84 10.22
C TYR A 110 -34.38 -12.12 11.56
N HIS A 111 -35.23 -11.10 11.60
CA HIS A 111 -35.49 -10.28 12.78
C HIS A 111 -36.99 -10.18 13.05
N GLY A 112 -37.36 -9.95 14.32
CA GLY A 112 -38.73 -9.58 14.66
C GLY A 112 -39.09 -8.21 14.03
N PRO A 113 -40.38 -7.91 13.79
CA PRO A 113 -40.81 -6.73 13.03
C PRO A 113 -40.23 -5.40 13.55
N GLU A 114 -40.25 -5.18 14.87
CA GLU A 114 -39.71 -3.96 15.48
C GLU A 114 -38.20 -3.81 15.26
N LYS A 115 -37.45 -4.91 15.47
CA LYS A 115 -36.00 -4.94 15.26
C LYS A 115 -35.63 -4.82 13.78
N ALA A 116 -36.44 -5.37 12.88
CA ALA A 116 -36.26 -5.24 11.44
C ALA A 116 -36.44 -3.78 11.00
N LEU A 117 -37.48 -3.10 11.50
CA LEU A 117 -37.75 -1.68 11.23
C LEU A 117 -36.64 -0.79 11.78
N GLU A 118 -36.17 -1.04 13.00
CA GLU A 118 -35.03 -0.31 13.60
C GLU A 118 -33.75 -0.48 12.77
N MET A 119 -33.43 -1.72 12.35
CA MET A 119 -32.16 -2.03 11.69
C MET A 119 -32.12 -1.65 10.21
N TRP A 120 -33.26 -1.71 9.51
CA TRP A 120 -33.32 -1.65 8.05
C TRP A 120 -34.34 -0.65 7.51
N GLY A 121 -35.07 0.05 8.40
CA GLY A 121 -36.14 0.94 8.00
C GLY A 121 -37.36 0.19 7.43
N PRO A 122 -38.40 0.94 7.04
CA PRO A 122 -39.55 0.36 6.36
C PRO A 122 -39.11 -0.29 5.05
N GLU A 123 -39.84 -1.30 4.61
CA GLU A 123 -39.67 -1.84 3.26
C GLU A 123 -40.18 -0.82 2.24
N GLU A 124 -39.36 -0.53 1.24
CA GLU A 124 -39.64 0.47 0.20
C GLU A 124 -39.47 -0.17 -1.18
N ASP A 125 -40.25 0.28 -2.16
CA ASP A 125 -40.17 -0.21 -3.55
C ASP A 125 -39.28 0.73 -4.39
N TRP A 126 -37.98 0.42 -4.42
CA TRP A 126 -37.02 1.08 -5.30
C TRP A 126 -36.92 0.31 -6.63
N PRO A 127 -37.40 0.87 -7.77
CA PRO A 127 -37.35 0.18 -9.04
C PRO A 127 -35.91 -0.07 -9.47
N GLU A 128 -35.66 -1.20 -10.13
CA GLU A 128 -34.36 -1.44 -10.75
C GLU A 128 -34.17 -0.45 -11.92
N PRO A 129 -33.05 0.28 -12.00
CA PRO A 129 -32.82 1.19 -13.11
C PRO A 129 -32.81 0.45 -14.46
N GLU A 130 -33.61 0.94 -15.42
CA GLU A 130 -33.78 0.32 -16.76
C GLU A 130 -32.51 0.40 -17.63
N THR A 131 -31.62 1.34 -17.34
CA THR A 131 -30.36 1.51 -18.07
C THR A 131 -29.42 0.35 -17.81
N LYS A 132 -28.78 -0.14 -18.88
CA LYS A 132 -27.72 -1.14 -18.79
C LYS A 132 -26.63 -0.60 -17.85
N PHE A 133 -26.36 -1.34 -16.79
CA PHE A 133 -25.37 -0.95 -15.80
C PHE A 133 -23.96 -0.99 -16.41
N ASP A 134 -23.30 0.16 -16.42
CA ASP A 134 -21.85 0.22 -16.52
C ASP A 134 -21.26 0.30 -15.10
N ALA A 135 -20.52 -0.73 -14.70
CA ALA A 135 -19.89 -0.76 -13.39
C ALA A 135 -18.79 0.31 -13.24
N SER A 136 -18.21 0.75 -14.36
CA SER A 136 -17.20 1.81 -14.37
C SER A 136 -17.74 3.18 -13.97
N GLU A 137 -19.05 3.39 -14.05
CA GLU A 137 -19.72 4.63 -13.65
C GLU A 137 -20.13 4.65 -12.17
N SER A 138 -19.95 3.54 -11.44
CA SER A 138 -20.24 3.51 -10.01
C SER A 138 -19.25 4.36 -9.23
N THR A 139 -19.74 4.99 -8.16
CA THR A 139 -18.91 5.80 -7.24
C THR A 139 -17.69 5.03 -6.76
N GLU A 140 -17.89 3.76 -6.39
CA GLU A 140 -16.81 2.88 -5.94
C GLU A 140 -15.74 2.71 -7.03
N MET A 141 -16.13 2.36 -8.26
CA MET A 141 -15.17 2.11 -9.34
C MET A 141 -14.44 3.38 -9.76
N LEU A 142 -15.12 4.52 -9.82
CA LEU A 142 -14.50 5.80 -10.13
C LEU A 142 -13.45 6.20 -9.06
N LEU A 143 -13.70 5.90 -7.78
CA LEU A 143 -12.71 6.09 -6.72
C LEU A 143 -11.53 5.13 -6.86
N TRP A 144 -11.77 3.86 -7.22
CA TRP A 144 -10.69 2.91 -7.51
C TRP A 144 -9.81 3.42 -8.65
N ASP A 145 -10.41 3.85 -9.76
CA ASP A 145 -9.68 4.37 -10.93
C ASP A 145 -8.89 5.64 -10.58
N LEU A 146 -9.49 6.55 -9.80
CA LEU A 146 -8.80 7.74 -9.30
C LEU A 146 -7.55 7.36 -8.51
N TRP A 147 -7.68 6.51 -7.49
CA TRP A 147 -6.54 6.18 -6.63
C TRP A 147 -5.50 5.32 -7.34
N TYR A 148 -5.92 4.42 -8.23
CA TYR A 148 -4.98 3.65 -9.07
C TYR A 148 -4.23 4.50 -10.07
N SER A 149 -4.86 5.51 -10.67
CA SER A 149 -4.16 6.44 -11.55
C SER A 149 -3.08 7.22 -10.79
N ILE A 150 -3.39 7.74 -9.59
CA ILE A 150 -2.43 8.49 -8.75
C ILE A 150 -1.29 7.57 -8.27
N LEU A 151 -1.60 6.38 -7.76
CA LEU A 151 -0.60 5.43 -7.27
C LEU A 151 0.30 4.92 -8.40
N HIS A 152 -0.25 4.70 -9.58
CA HIS A 152 0.53 4.32 -10.76
C HIS A 152 1.40 5.47 -11.28
N ALA A 153 0.89 6.70 -11.28
CA ALA A 153 1.72 7.88 -11.55
C ALA A 153 2.88 8.01 -10.55
N ALA A 154 2.65 7.72 -9.28
CA ALA A 154 3.72 7.70 -8.27
C ALA A 154 4.81 6.66 -8.57
N LYS A 155 4.47 5.48 -9.11
CA LYS A 155 5.47 4.46 -9.53
C LYS A 155 6.42 4.99 -10.62
N ARG A 156 5.93 5.86 -11.51
CA ARG A 156 6.70 6.43 -12.64
C ARG A 156 7.66 7.55 -12.24
N ILE A 157 7.45 8.19 -11.09
CA ILE A 157 8.28 9.32 -10.63
C ILE A 157 9.43 8.77 -9.78
N PRO A 158 10.70 8.96 -10.16
CA PRO A 158 11.83 8.56 -9.32
C PRO A 158 11.74 9.18 -7.93
N TYR A 159 11.95 8.39 -6.87
CA TYR A 159 11.89 8.84 -5.48
C TYR A 159 12.83 10.00 -5.14
N THR A 160 13.87 10.21 -5.97
CA THR A 160 14.82 11.33 -5.87
C THR A 160 14.25 12.65 -6.38
N ASN A 161 13.13 12.63 -7.08
CA ASN A 161 12.46 13.81 -7.61
C ASN A 161 11.41 14.35 -6.63
N ASP A 162 11.89 15.02 -5.60
CA ASP A 162 11.06 15.54 -4.51
C ASP A 162 9.96 16.49 -5.00
N SER A 163 10.27 17.36 -5.97
CA SER A 163 9.29 18.35 -6.48
C SER A 163 8.13 17.69 -7.21
N ARG A 164 8.39 16.66 -8.03
CA ARG A 164 7.32 15.90 -8.70
C ARG A 164 6.50 15.09 -7.72
N HIS A 165 7.13 14.50 -6.70
CA HIS A 165 6.38 13.82 -5.64
C HIS A 165 5.51 14.79 -4.83
N GLU A 166 6.03 15.97 -4.44
CA GLU A 166 5.23 16.98 -3.73
C GLU A 166 4.06 17.46 -4.59
N LYS A 167 4.25 17.61 -5.90
CA LYS A 167 3.15 17.96 -6.81
C LYS A 167 2.00 16.94 -6.80
N LEU A 168 2.29 15.64 -6.70
CA LEU A 168 1.23 14.63 -6.49
C LEU A 168 0.62 14.69 -5.09
N VAL A 169 1.42 15.00 -4.05
CA VAL A 169 0.91 15.19 -2.69
C VAL A 169 -0.05 16.38 -2.62
N GLU A 170 0.28 17.49 -3.31
CA GLU A 170 -0.59 18.65 -3.48
C GLU A 170 -1.92 18.30 -4.15
N LEU A 171 -1.91 17.41 -5.15
CA LEU A 171 -3.13 16.93 -5.78
C LEU A 171 -4.02 16.18 -4.78
N VAL A 172 -3.46 15.24 -4.00
CA VAL A 172 -4.21 14.52 -2.95
C VAL A 172 -4.70 15.49 -1.87
N ARG A 173 -3.89 16.48 -1.48
CA ARG A 173 -4.28 17.54 -0.55
C ARG A 173 -5.47 18.33 -1.06
N ALA A 174 -5.49 18.65 -2.35
CA ALA A 174 -6.59 19.36 -2.99
C ALA A 174 -7.88 18.52 -3.04
N PHE A 175 -7.79 17.21 -3.33
CA PHE A 175 -8.95 16.31 -3.19
C PHE A 175 -9.46 16.30 -1.74
N LYS A 176 -8.58 16.11 -0.75
CA LYS A 176 -8.97 16.09 0.68
C LYS A 176 -9.67 17.37 1.14
N ALA A 177 -9.28 18.51 0.58
CA ALA A 177 -9.82 19.82 0.91
C ALA A 177 -11.17 20.13 0.23
N ARG A 178 -11.63 19.30 -0.72
CA ARG A 178 -12.94 19.50 -1.36
C ARG A 178 -14.08 19.38 -0.35
N PRO A 179 -15.17 20.15 -0.52
CA PRO A 179 -16.43 19.84 0.14
C PRO A 179 -16.89 18.44 -0.24
N ASN A 180 -17.37 17.66 0.73
CA ASN A 180 -18.00 16.38 0.43
C ASN A 180 -19.28 16.62 -0.38
N PRO A 181 -19.58 15.79 -1.40
CA PRO A 181 -20.83 15.87 -2.14
C PRO A 181 -22.03 15.65 -1.21
N PRO A 182 -23.20 16.23 -1.55
CA PRO A 182 -24.40 16.02 -0.76
C PRO A 182 -24.77 14.53 -0.75
N PRO A 183 -25.27 14.00 0.38
CA PRO A 183 -25.75 12.63 0.43
C PRO A 183 -26.96 12.44 -0.51
N PRO A 184 -27.15 11.23 -1.05
CA PRO A 184 -28.38 10.86 -1.74
C PRO A 184 -29.65 11.21 -0.97
N VAL A 185 -30.65 11.70 -1.69
CA VAL A 185 -31.97 12.00 -1.14
C VAL A 185 -33.02 11.12 -1.83
N PRO A 186 -33.69 10.21 -1.09
CA PRO A 186 -33.57 9.97 0.35
C PRO A 186 -32.32 9.16 0.73
N MET A 187 -31.75 9.42 1.91
CA MET A 187 -30.71 8.58 2.51
C MET A 187 -31.37 7.48 3.34
N THR A 188 -31.60 6.32 2.75
CA THR A 188 -32.24 5.18 3.43
C THR A 188 -31.29 4.53 4.45
N ILE A 189 -31.84 3.83 5.46
CA ILE A 189 -31.02 3.11 6.45
C ILE A 189 -30.10 2.07 5.79
N PRO A 190 -30.56 1.23 4.83
CA PRO A 190 -29.68 0.31 4.13
C PRO A 190 -28.54 1.00 3.37
N LEU A 191 -28.83 2.11 2.68
CA LEU A 191 -27.82 2.86 1.94
C LEU A 191 -26.76 3.46 2.87
N LYS A 192 -27.17 4.00 4.02
CA LYS A 192 -26.23 4.52 5.04
C LYS A 192 -25.31 3.44 5.63
N ARG A 193 -25.62 2.15 5.46
CA ARG A 193 -24.78 1.03 5.92
C ARG A 193 -23.85 0.51 4.82
N GLU A 194 -24.02 0.99 3.61
CA GLU A 194 -23.12 0.73 2.50
C GLU A 194 -21.80 1.47 2.76
N TRP A 195 -20.67 0.79 2.60
CA TRP A 195 -19.36 1.25 3.07
C TRP A 195 -18.85 2.54 2.40
N ILE A 196 -19.31 2.88 1.19
CA ILE A 196 -18.99 4.15 0.51
C ILE A 196 -19.75 5.32 1.15
N TRP A 197 -21.03 5.12 1.50
CA TRP A 197 -21.88 6.17 2.09
C TRP A 197 -21.84 6.22 3.61
N GLU A 198 -21.30 5.19 4.28
CA GLU A 198 -21.32 5.02 5.74
C GLU A 198 -20.78 6.24 6.50
N SER A 199 -19.65 6.80 6.05
CA SER A 199 -19.01 7.94 6.75
C SER A 199 -19.65 9.29 6.42
N GLY A 200 -20.34 9.39 5.27
CA GLY A 200 -20.83 10.66 4.72
C GLY A 200 -19.73 11.66 4.33
N LYS A 201 -18.46 11.24 4.32
CA LYS A 201 -17.27 12.12 4.21
C LYS A 201 -16.30 11.65 3.12
N LEU A 202 -16.80 11.57 1.89
CA LEU A 202 -16.09 11.02 0.73
C LEU A 202 -14.65 11.54 0.55
N TRP A 203 -14.50 12.86 0.40
CA TRP A 203 -13.21 13.51 0.12
C TRP A 203 -12.38 13.72 1.38
N THR A 204 -13.03 14.09 2.49
CA THR A 204 -12.34 14.30 3.77
C THR A 204 -11.64 13.03 4.25
N ASP A 205 -12.31 11.88 4.11
CA ASP A 205 -11.77 10.58 4.52
C ASP A 205 -10.87 9.95 3.46
N LEU A 206 -10.83 10.52 2.23
CA LEU A 206 -10.17 9.93 1.07
C LEU A 206 -10.65 8.49 0.86
N THR A 207 -11.98 8.30 0.81
CA THR A 207 -12.62 6.98 0.73
C THR A 207 -11.99 6.14 -0.39
N VAL A 208 -11.80 4.85 -0.12
CA VAL A 208 -11.11 3.86 -0.97
C VAL A 208 -9.58 3.97 -1.00
N LEU A 209 -8.95 5.15 -0.83
CA LEU A 209 -7.47 5.30 -0.96
C LEU A 209 -6.68 4.30 -0.10
N GLY A 210 -7.09 4.12 1.16
CA GLY A 210 -6.41 3.18 2.07
C GLY A 210 -6.44 1.74 1.58
N ILE A 211 -7.57 1.31 0.99
CA ILE A 211 -7.71 -0.04 0.44
C ILE A 211 -7.00 -0.13 -0.92
N SER A 212 -7.01 0.92 -1.75
CA SER A 212 -6.20 1.00 -2.97
C SER A 212 -4.71 0.81 -2.70
N VAL A 213 -4.19 1.39 -1.63
CA VAL A 213 -2.80 1.16 -1.21
C VAL A 213 -2.58 -0.28 -0.76
N ALA A 214 -3.56 -0.90 -0.09
CA ALA A 214 -3.49 -2.31 0.28
C ALA A 214 -3.49 -3.23 -0.95
N GLU A 215 -4.29 -2.93 -1.99
CA GLU A 215 -4.31 -3.70 -3.23
C GLU A 215 -3.02 -3.52 -4.02
N VAL A 216 -2.55 -2.28 -4.23
CA VAL A 216 -1.27 -1.96 -4.90
C VAL A 216 -0.07 -2.55 -4.15
N SER A 217 -0.17 -2.84 -2.85
CA SER A 217 0.88 -3.55 -2.13
C SER A 217 1.09 -4.98 -2.63
N ASN A 218 0.11 -5.57 -3.33
CA ASN A 218 0.31 -6.82 -4.05
C ASN A 218 1.24 -6.66 -5.26
N ASP A 219 1.48 -5.45 -5.77
CA ASP A 219 2.48 -5.19 -6.82
C ASP A 219 3.92 -5.16 -6.29
N SER A 220 4.13 -5.39 -4.99
CA SER A 220 5.47 -5.38 -4.38
C SER A 220 6.38 -6.52 -4.89
N PRO A 221 7.71 -6.32 -4.87
CA PRO A 221 8.69 -7.36 -5.19
C PRO A 221 8.53 -8.61 -4.33
N GLY A 222 8.49 -9.78 -4.99
CA GLY A 222 8.28 -11.07 -4.34
C GLY A 222 6.81 -11.42 -4.07
N CYS A 223 5.88 -10.57 -4.52
CA CYS A 223 4.45 -10.86 -4.62
C CYS A 223 4.03 -10.79 -6.10
N GLY A 224 3.38 -9.70 -6.52
CA GLY A 224 2.94 -9.43 -7.88
C GLY A 224 4.08 -9.03 -8.80
N ALA A 225 5.03 -8.21 -8.34
CA ALA A 225 6.25 -7.93 -9.09
C ALA A 225 7.34 -8.98 -8.90
N GLY A 226 8.23 -9.05 -9.88
CA GLY A 226 9.52 -9.73 -9.77
C GLY A 226 10.55 -8.87 -9.05
N TRP A 227 11.81 -9.10 -9.39
CA TRP A 227 12.97 -8.45 -8.79
C TRP A 227 13.83 -7.73 -9.83
N LEU A 228 13.25 -7.41 -11.00
CA LEU A 228 13.96 -6.64 -12.02
C LEU A 228 14.09 -5.19 -11.56
N TRP A 229 15.18 -4.53 -11.96
CA TRP A 229 15.52 -3.19 -11.50
C TRP A 229 14.37 -2.18 -11.57
N PRO A 230 13.63 -2.02 -12.70
CA PRO A 230 12.53 -1.06 -12.75
C PRO A 230 11.36 -1.42 -11.84
N GLU A 231 11.13 -2.71 -11.56
CA GLU A 231 10.12 -3.16 -10.59
C GLU A 231 10.48 -2.73 -9.16
N LEU A 232 11.77 -2.84 -8.80
CA LEU A 232 12.28 -2.38 -7.50
C LEU A 232 12.12 -0.87 -7.36
N ARG A 233 12.51 -0.11 -8.40
CA ARG A 233 12.37 1.35 -8.44
C ARG A 233 10.91 1.79 -8.35
N ALA A 234 10.00 1.16 -9.11
CA ALA A 234 8.57 1.47 -9.03
C ALA A 234 8.02 1.33 -7.61
N TRP A 235 8.44 0.28 -6.91
CA TRP A 235 8.01 0.04 -5.54
C TRP A 235 8.61 1.05 -4.54
N GLU A 236 9.87 1.43 -4.72
CA GLU A 236 10.49 2.49 -3.92
C GLU A 236 9.86 3.86 -4.15
N ASN A 237 9.55 4.19 -5.41
CA ASN A 237 8.90 5.43 -5.82
C ASN A 237 7.52 5.58 -5.16
N VAL A 238 6.67 4.55 -5.21
CA VAL A 238 5.36 4.59 -4.55
C VAL A 238 5.52 4.64 -3.02
N ASN A 239 6.50 3.96 -2.43
CA ASN A 239 6.75 4.06 -0.98
C ASN A 239 7.21 5.46 -0.57
N ALA A 240 8.04 6.12 -1.37
CA ALA A 240 8.44 7.50 -1.11
C ALA A 240 7.21 8.43 -1.13
N PHE A 241 6.31 8.25 -2.10
CA PHE A 241 5.04 8.99 -2.15
C PHE A 241 4.15 8.73 -0.92
N LEU A 242 3.95 7.47 -0.53
CA LEU A 242 3.15 7.10 0.65
C LEU A 242 3.75 7.62 1.96
N ALA A 243 5.08 7.66 2.05
CA ALA A 243 5.78 8.29 3.17
C ALA A 243 5.49 9.81 3.20
N ARG A 244 5.45 10.49 2.06
CA ARG A 244 5.10 11.92 1.99
C ARG A 244 3.65 12.21 2.37
N LEU A 245 2.71 11.35 1.96
CA LEU A 245 1.30 11.45 2.43
C LEU A 245 1.21 11.31 3.96
N THR A 246 1.99 10.40 4.53
CA THR A 246 2.07 10.18 5.98
C THR A 246 2.68 11.39 6.69
N ALA A 247 3.81 11.89 6.20
CA ALA A 247 4.49 13.07 6.75
C ALA A 247 3.63 14.34 6.67
N SER A 248 2.82 14.47 5.62
CA SER A 248 1.89 15.59 5.43
C SER A 248 0.58 15.44 6.22
N HIS A 249 0.41 14.39 7.02
CA HIS A 249 -0.81 14.10 7.76
C HIS A 249 -2.09 14.01 6.89
N LEU A 250 -1.96 13.73 5.59
CA LEU A 250 -3.10 13.57 4.68
C LEU A 250 -3.78 12.23 4.89
N MET A 251 -2.97 11.17 5.03
CA MET A 251 -3.38 9.83 5.38
C MET A 251 -2.18 9.09 5.96
N THR A 252 -2.37 8.34 7.05
CA THR A 252 -1.27 7.61 7.68
C THR A 252 -1.11 6.22 7.10
N PHE A 253 0.12 5.92 6.66
CA PHE A 253 0.54 4.59 6.22
C PHE A 253 1.71 4.09 7.09
N GLN A 254 1.77 4.52 8.35
CA GLN A 254 2.80 4.16 9.32
C GLN A 254 3.11 2.66 9.36
N SER A 255 2.10 1.81 9.23
CA SER A 255 2.27 0.36 9.22
C SER A 255 3.22 -0.10 8.12
N LEU A 256 3.15 0.48 6.91
CA LEU A 256 4.06 0.17 5.79
C LEU A 256 5.51 0.55 6.13
N GLY A 257 5.73 1.71 6.74
CA GLY A 257 7.06 2.11 7.24
C GLY A 257 7.62 1.15 8.28
N LEU A 258 6.80 0.71 9.24
CA LEU A 258 7.19 -0.30 10.23
C LEU A 258 7.51 -1.66 9.59
N TRP A 259 6.76 -2.07 8.55
CA TRP A 259 7.05 -3.28 7.79
C TRP A 259 8.36 -3.17 7.01
N ALA A 260 8.62 -2.03 6.36
CA ALA A 260 9.87 -1.79 5.63
C ALA A 260 11.09 -1.85 6.56
N LEU A 261 11.02 -1.18 7.72
CA LEU A 261 12.06 -1.23 8.75
C LEU A 261 12.32 -2.66 9.22
N LYS A 262 11.25 -3.41 9.50
CA LYS A 262 11.34 -4.81 9.93
C LYS A 262 11.97 -5.69 8.85
N ASP A 263 11.59 -5.52 7.60
CA ASP A 263 12.12 -6.31 6.49
C ASP A 263 13.62 -6.07 6.27
N ALA A 264 14.09 -4.83 6.43
CA ALA A 264 15.50 -4.46 6.29
C ALA A 264 16.35 -4.92 7.49
N THR A 265 15.86 -4.71 8.70
CA THR A 265 16.70 -4.81 9.91
C THR A 265 16.49 -6.09 10.71
N GLU A 266 15.28 -6.66 10.71
CA GLU A 266 14.93 -7.77 11.60
C GLU A 266 14.79 -9.10 10.88
N ARG A 267 14.53 -9.11 9.57
CA ARG A 267 14.26 -10.34 8.81
C ARG A 267 15.43 -10.73 7.95
N SER A 268 15.65 -12.03 7.76
CA SER A 268 16.58 -12.47 6.73
C SER A 268 16.05 -12.13 5.33
N PRO A 269 16.94 -11.87 4.35
CA PRO A 269 16.56 -11.73 2.95
C PRO A 269 15.73 -12.93 2.48
N SER A 270 14.67 -12.67 1.71
CA SER A 270 13.80 -13.71 1.16
C SER A 270 13.05 -13.19 -0.06
N ALA A 271 13.08 -13.95 -1.15
CA ALA A 271 12.35 -13.70 -2.39
C ALA A 271 10.83 -13.96 -2.27
N ARG A 272 10.34 -14.38 -1.09
CA ARG A 272 8.93 -14.67 -0.77
C ARG A 272 8.29 -15.66 -1.75
N TYR A 273 7.25 -15.25 -2.47
CA TYR A 273 6.41 -16.14 -3.28
C TYR A 273 6.99 -16.39 -4.69
N ARG A 274 7.85 -15.51 -5.19
CA ARG A 274 8.51 -15.65 -6.49
C ARG A 274 9.79 -16.48 -6.32
N ARG A 275 9.76 -17.73 -6.81
CA ARG A 275 10.83 -18.73 -6.57
C ARG A 275 11.53 -19.21 -7.84
N THR A 276 11.04 -18.83 -9.02
CA THR A 276 11.60 -19.34 -10.29
C THR A 276 12.89 -18.64 -10.70
N CYS A 277 13.04 -17.34 -10.38
CA CYS A 277 14.25 -16.55 -10.62
C CYS A 277 14.52 -15.64 -9.41
N PRO A 278 14.88 -16.20 -8.24
CA PRO A 278 15.11 -15.38 -7.05
C PRO A 278 16.40 -14.55 -7.24
N PRO A 279 16.40 -13.28 -6.84
CA PRO A 279 17.63 -12.49 -6.76
C PRO A 279 18.52 -13.01 -5.62
N SER A 280 19.74 -12.51 -5.56
CA SER A 280 20.65 -12.74 -4.44
C SER A 280 20.14 -12.10 -3.14
N ASP A 281 20.59 -12.63 -2.01
CA ASP A 281 20.26 -12.06 -0.69
C ASP A 281 20.71 -10.60 -0.55
N ASN A 282 21.83 -10.23 -1.18
CA ASN A 282 22.34 -8.86 -1.17
C ASN A 282 21.45 -7.90 -1.97
N GLU A 283 20.90 -8.31 -3.12
CA GLU A 283 19.94 -7.49 -3.88
C GLU A 283 18.63 -7.28 -3.10
N ILE A 284 18.13 -8.34 -2.45
CA ILE A 284 16.93 -8.24 -1.60
C ILE A 284 17.20 -7.30 -0.42
N LEU A 285 18.35 -7.46 0.25
CA LEU A 285 18.72 -6.63 1.39
C LEU A 285 18.90 -5.17 0.96
N SER A 286 19.58 -4.92 -0.16
CA SER A 286 19.81 -3.59 -0.73
C SER A 286 18.49 -2.85 -0.94
N HIS A 287 17.53 -3.46 -1.62
CA HIS A 287 16.20 -2.88 -1.86
C HIS A 287 15.46 -2.58 -0.55
N ARG A 288 15.46 -3.52 0.40
CA ARG A 288 14.81 -3.34 1.70
C ARG A 288 15.45 -2.20 2.51
N VAL A 289 16.77 -2.08 2.48
CA VAL A 289 17.52 -0.99 3.13
C VAL A 289 17.13 0.36 2.53
N ILE A 290 17.03 0.46 1.20
CA ILE A 290 16.57 1.68 0.52
C ILE A 290 15.15 2.05 0.95
N LEU A 291 14.20 1.10 0.90
CA LEU A 291 12.83 1.33 1.35
C LEU A 291 12.73 1.79 2.80
N ALA A 292 13.41 1.10 3.71
CA ALA A 292 13.44 1.46 5.12
C ALA A 292 14.01 2.88 5.31
N SER A 293 15.06 3.22 4.56
CA SER A 293 15.70 4.54 4.59
C SER A 293 14.78 5.64 4.07
N LEU A 294 13.99 5.39 3.03
CA LEU A 294 12.99 6.34 2.53
C LEU A 294 11.95 6.66 3.60
N TRP A 295 11.38 5.64 4.24
CA TRP A 295 10.40 5.82 5.32
C TRP A 295 10.95 6.59 6.52
N VAL A 296 12.17 6.27 6.94
CA VAL A 296 12.85 6.98 8.03
C VAL A 296 13.10 8.44 7.68
N THR A 297 13.60 8.72 6.48
CA THR A 297 14.02 10.07 6.10
C THR A 297 12.87 10.99 5.74
N ILE A 298 11.76 10.44 5.23
CA ILE A 298 10.60 11.22 4.82
C ILE A 298 9.56 11.34 5.94
N ALA A 299 9.26 10.24 6.64
CA ALA A 299 8.15 10.15 7.58
C ALA A 299 8.57 9.60 8.94
N GLY A 300 9.87 9.69 9.29
CA GLY A 300 10.42 9.11 10.53
C GLY A 300 9.68 9.57 11.78
N GLU A 301 9.33 10.86 11.86
CA GLU A 301 8.58 11.41 12.99
C GLU A 301 7.26 10.68 13.20
N GLN A 302 6.46 10.51 12.14
CA GLN A 302 5.16 9.85 12.18
C GLN A 302 5.32 8.34 12.36
N VAL A 303 6.34 7.72 11.76
CA VAL A 303 6.62 6.27 11.92
C VAL A 303 6.94 5.93 13.38
N PHE A 304 7.65 6.82 14.08
CA PHE A 304 8.07 6.62 15.48
C PHE A 304 7.24 7.39 16.51
N ALA A 305 6.18 8.10 16.11
CA ALA A 305 5.40 9.00 16.97
C ALA A 305 4.71 8.31 18.16
N GLU A 306 4.32 7.03 18.00
CA GLU A 306 3.61 6.28 19.04
C GLU A 306 4.49 5.90 20.25
N TYR A 307 5.82 6.11 20.18
CA TYR A 307 6.75 5.62 21.19
C TYR A 307 7.42 6.76 21.98
N PRO A 308 7.42 6.74 23.33
CA PRO A 308 8.05 7.77 24.16
C PRO A 308 9.51 7.99 23.75
N LYS A 309 9.95 9.24 23.51
CA LYS A 309 11.35 9.56 23.10
C LYS A 309 12.32 9.49 24.29
N ILE A 310 12.35 8.37 24.99
CA ILE A 310 13.19 8.15 26.16
C ILE A 310 14.15 7.01 25.83
N ARG A 311 15.45 7.25 26.01
CA ARG A 311 16.52 6.25 25.89
C ARG A 311 16.88 5.71 27.27
N ASP A 312 16.78 4.38 27.45
CA ASP A 312 17.21 3.68 28.67
C ASP A 312 18.59 3.02 28.42
N GLN A 313 19.54 3.17 29.34
CA GLN A 313 20.87 2.55 29.23
C GLN A 313 20.78 1.02 29.08
N ARG A 314 19.78 0.39 29.70
CA ARG A 314 19.53 -1.06 29.58
C ARG A 314 19.16 -1.48 28.16
N ASP A 315 18.59 -0.59 27.36
CA ASP A 315 18.24 -0.88 25.98
C ASP A 315 19.50 -1.01 25.11
N ILE A 316 20.55 -0.22 25.40
CA ILE A 316 21.84 -0.33 24.71
C ILE A 316 22.45 -1.71 24.94
N GLU A 317 22.52 -2.15 26.20
CA GLU A 317 23.08 -3.46 26.57
C GLU A 317 22.30 -4.63 25.95
N VAL A 318 20.99 -4.47 25.74
CA VAL A 318 20.17 -5.43 25.00
C VAL A 318 20.57 -5.44 23.54
N VAL A 319 20.65 -4.26 22.90
CA VAL A 319 20.97 -4.14 21.47
C VAL A 319 22.36 -4.69 21.15
N ASP A 320 23.37 -4.43 21.98
CA ASP A 320 24.73 -4.97 21.83
C ASP A 320 24.76 -6.50 21.72
N ARG A 321 23.87 -7.19 22.42
CA ARG A 321 23.80 -8.66 22.44
C ARG A 321 23.01 -9.26 21.28
N ILE A 322 22.24 -8.45 20.55
CA ILE A 322 21.28 -8.94 19.55
C ILE A 322 21.49 -8.36 18.15
N LEU A 323 22.49 -7.49 17.96
CA LEU A 323 22.67 -6.75 16.70
C LEU A 323 22.82 -7.67 15.47
N ASP A 324 23.41 -8.86 15.65
CA ASP A 324 23.59 -9.87 14.59
C ASP A 324 22.43 -10.86 14.47
N LEU A 325 21.39 -10.74 15.31
CA LEU A 325 20.24 -11.62 15.28
C LEU A 325 19.19 -11.14 14.28
N ARG A 326 18.51 -12.10 13.65
CA ARG A 326 17.36 -11.89 12.78
C ARG A 326 16.27 -12.93 13.07
N ASP A 327 15.08 -12.67 12.56
CA ASP A 327 13.91 -13.55 12.58
C ASP A 327 13.48 -13.98 14.00
N ASP A 328 13.33 -15.27 14.24
CA ASP A 328 12.88 -15.87 15.51
C ASP A 328 13.93 -15.83 16.63
N LYS A 329 15.15 -15.40 16.30
CA LYS A 329 16.23 -15.17 17.26
C LYS A 329 16.07 -13.85 18.01
N LEU A 330 15.32 -12.90 17.45
CA LEU A 330 15.06 -11.63 18.11
C LEU A 330 14.11 -11.79 19.31
N PRO A 331 14.34 -11.07 20.42
CA PRO A 331 13.55 -11.25 21.64
C PRO A 331 12.08 -10.82 21.48
N TRP A 332 11.79 -9.83 20.63
CA TRP A 332 10.42 -9.32 20.41
C TRP A 332 9.62 -10.11 19.37
N THR A 333 10.21 -11.10 18.70
CA THR A 333 9.49 -12.01 17.80
C THR A 333 8.96 -13.25 18.53
N ARG A 334 9.45 -13.52 19.75
CA ARG A 334 9.03 -14.63 20.61
C ARG A 334 7.77 -14.27 21.42
N SER A 335 6.62 -14.84 21.03
CA SER A 335 5.30 -14.85 21.70
C SER A 335 4.91 -13.69 22.65
N ARG A 336 3.89 -12.93 22.25
CA ARG A 336 3.23 -11.83 23.00
C ARG A 336 2.78 -12.16 24.44
N LYS A 337 2.67 -13.44 24.83
CA LYS A 337 2.13 -13.83 26.14
C LYS A 337 3.13 -13.81 27.29
N LYS A 338 4.45 -13.83 27.03
CA LYS A 338 5.46 -14.10 28.08
C LYS A 338 6.24 -12.87 28.57
N HIS A 339 6.16 -11.73 27.88
CA HIS A 339 7.01 -10.56 28.19
C HIS A 339 6.18 -9.31 28.45
N LYS A 340 5.76 -9.14 29.71
CA LYS A 340 5.24 -7.88 30.27
C LYS A 340 6.41 -6.89 30.38
N GLY A 341 6.67 -6.14 29.30
CA GLY A 341 7.73 -5.11 29.24
C GLY A 341 7.85 -4.39 27.91
N ARG A 342 6.79 -4.44 27.07
CA ARG A 342 6.78 -4.06 25.64
C ARG A 342 7.40 -2.69 25.34
N ALA A 343 7.15 -1.69 26.19
CA ALA A 343 7.65 -0.33 26.02
C ALA A 343 9.20 -0.24 26.00
N ARG A 344 9.90 -1.01 26.83
CA ARG A 344 11.38 -1.06 26.80
C ARG A 344 11.89 -1.63 25.47
N TRP A 345 11.22 -2.70 25.01
CA TRP A 345 11.56 -3.34 23.75
C TRP A 345 11.28 -2.46 22.54
N GLU A 346 10.36 -1.49 22.64
CA GLU A 346 10.07 -0.53 21.58
C GLU A 346 11.17 0.53 21.44
N THR A 347 11.70 1.05 22.55
CA THR A 347 12.90 1.91 22.54
C THR A 347 14.14 1.13 22.08
N ALA A 348 14.40 -0.04 22.64
CA ALA A 348 15.50 -0.91 22.21
C ALA A 348 15.40 -1.25 20.71
N ARG A 349 14.19 -1.42 20.18
CA ARG A 349 13.98 -1.69 18.75
C ARG A 349 14.31 -0.48 17.87
N ARG A 350 14.06 0.75 18.30
CA ARG A 350 14.50 1.95 17.56
C ARG A 350 16.01 2.05 17.51
N GLU A 351 16.68 1.86 18.64
CA GLU A 351 18.15 1.85 18.68
C GLU A 351 18.74 0.68 17.88
N PHE A 352 18.11 -0.50 17.94
CA PHE A 352 18.45 -1.65 17.10
C PHE A 352 18.34 -1.30 15.61
N VAL A 353 17.22 -0.71 15.17
CA VAL A 353 17.01 -0.33 13.77
C VAL A 353 18.07 0.68 13.34
N ARG A 354 18.34 1.72 14.15
CA ARG A 354 19.38 2.72 13.87
C ARG A 354 20.75 2.06 13.70
N ARG A 355 21.18 1.24 14.67
CA ARG A 355 22.48 0.56 14.61
C ARG A 355 22.58 -0.46 13.49
N ARG A 356 21.47 -1.12 13.15
CA ARG A 356 21.46 -2.06 12.04
C ARG A 356 21.62 -1.32 10.72
N LEU A 357 20.95 -0.19 10.53
CA LEU A 357 21.18 0.68 9.36
C LEU A 357 22.62 1.22 9.33
N GLU A 358 23.20 1.53 10.49
CA GLU A 358 24.61 1.92 10.58
C GLU A 358 25.55 0.78 10.13
N VAL A 359 25.29 -0.47 10.55
CA VAL A 359 26.01 -1.65 10.05
C VAL A 359 25.83 -1.80 8.54
N GLU A 360 24.60 -1.72 8.02
CA GLU A 360 24.36 -1.85 6.58
C GLU A 360 24.99 -0.71 5.77
N SER A 361 25.20 0.48 6.36
CA SER A 361 25.91 1.59 5.70
C SER A 361 27.41 1.31 5.46
N HIS A 362 27.98 0.36 6.18
CA HIS A 362 29.38 -0.10 6.01
C HIS A 362 29.47 -1.48 5.34
N ASN A 363 28.35 -2.08 4.94
CA ASN A 363 28.31 -3.41 4.34
C ASN A 363 28.79 -3.38 2.88
N GLU A 364 30.05 -3.73 2.64
CA GLU A 364 30.67 -3.77 1.30
C GLU A 364 29.97 -4.69 0.30
N GLY A 365 29.14 -5.63 0.77
CA GLY A 365 28.30 -6.48 -0.07
C GLY A 365 27.09 -5.75 -0.68
N LEU A 366 26.78 -4.53 -0.21
CA LEU A 366 25.69 -3.71 -0.72
C LEU A 366 26.18 -2.64 -1.71
N PRO A 367 25.37 -2.32 -2.74
CA PRO A 367 25.62 -1.19 -3.63
C PRO A 367 25.79 0.13 -2.88
N LEU A 368 26.58 1.05 -3.46
CA LEU A 368 26.88 2.36 -2.86
C LEU A 368 25.61 3.13 -2.48
N GLU A 369 24.61 3.16 -3.36
CA GLU A 369 23.33 3.85 -3.13
C GLU A 369 22.63 3.35 -1.84
N ALA A 370 22.56 2.03 -1.64
CA ALA A 370 21.95 1.47 -0.44
C ALA A 370 22.72 1.83 0.83
N ARG A 371 24.06 1.86 0.77
CA ARG A 371 24.91 2.27 1.88
C ARG A 371 24.73 3.75 2.23
N GLU A 372 24.67 4.62 1.23
CA GLU A 372 24.44 6.06 1.41
C GLU A 372 23.06 6.34 2.00
N MET A 373 22.02 5.66 1.50
CA MET A 373 20.67 5.74 2.03
C MET A 373 20.62 5.28 3.50
N ALA A 374 21.27 4.17 3.83
CA ALA A 374 21.36 3.68 5.20
C ALA A 374 22.10 4.67 6.13
N SER A 375 23.17 5.29 5.64
CA SER A 375 23.91 6.34 6.38
C SER A 375 23.01 7.55 6.64
N LYS A 376 22.27 8.02 5.63
CA LYS A 376 21.32 9.13 5.75
C LYS A 376 20.21 8.79 6.76
N ALA A 377 19.65 7.59 6.69
CA ALA A 377 18.62 7.12 7.62
C ALA A 377 19.15 7.03 9.05
N THR A 378 20.36 6.52 9.26
CA THR A 378 21.02 6.48 10.57
C THR A 378 21.08 7.87 11.20
N LYS A 379 21.49 8.89 10.43
CA LYS A 379 21.53 10.29 10.89
C LYS A 379 20.13 10.83 11.20
N ALA A 380 19.17 10.57 10.32
CA ALA A 380 17.77 10.98 10.52
C ALA A 380 17.11 10.33 11.74
N MET A 381 17.61 9.17 12.20
CA MET A 381 17.09 8.51 13.40
C MET A 381 17.62 9.06 14.72
N ILE A 382 18.68 9.89 14.72
CA ILE A 382 19.28 10.41 15.94
C ILE A 382 18.24 11.09 16.86
N PRO A 383 17.34 11.97 16.37
CA PRO A 383 16.32 12.62 17.22
C PRO A 383 15.31 11.64 17.84
N PHE A 384 15.16 10.43 17.30
CA PHE A 384 14.22 9.42 17.80
C PHE A 384 14.83 8.50 18.86
N VAL A 385 16.14 8.57 19.05
CA VAL A 385 16.90 7.77 20.01
C VAL A 385 17.68 8.62 21.02
N GLN A 386 17.47 9.94 21.07
CA GLN A 386 18.15 10.79 22.05
C GLN A 386 17.58 10.62 23.46
N PHE A 387 18.42 10.89 24.46
CA PHE A 387 18.02 10.95 25.87
C PHE A 387 17.10 12.16 26.06
N GLY A 388 15.98 11.99 26.76
CA GLY A 388 15.35 13.15 27.38
C GLY A 388 16.34 13.67 28.42
N GLU A 389 16.74 14.92 28.31
CA GLU A 389 17.15 15.65 29.52
C GLU A 389 15.85 15.82 30.33
N ASP A 390 15.86 15.30 31.55
CA ASP A 390 14.76 15.41 32.51
C ASP A 390 14.41 16.88 32.81
#